data_AF-A0A3A6U249-F1
#
_entry.id   AF-A0A3A6U249-F1
#
_cell.length_a   1.000
_cell.length_b   1.000
_cell.length_c   1.000
_cell.angle_alpha   90.00
_cell.angle_beta   90.00
_cell.angle_gamma   90.00
#
_symmetry.space_group_name_H-M   'P 1'
#
loop_
_entity.id
_entity.type
_entity.pdbx_description
1 polymer ?
#
loop_
_entity_poly.entity_id
_entity_poly.type
_entity_poly.pdbx_seq_one_letter_code
_entity_poly.pdbx_strand_id
1 'polypeptide(L)'
;MNRYRGALILLFVVALMACQLESDIQLLANFPSANLGKVSQLQVSKNSSQIVLDNDNGDNSLYQIPKWRNWWNIKLEGLPIDRLYQFVVNDIFDKTNRGWEYRYTPLFSYDNKSWHRFESDEITHSSVLNALGMVNHQVKIERQYDKKQVFIARFYPYTQTDFDHFYTLLMKEYPELEGEGYFKKQTLGFSPMHHLPIDMITVTNPYIDANNKKSVWIQARSHAAETGGSFVTEGILSWLADRGRVDVNKALDNFIFYIVPMHNVDGVYTGNYRLNSKSENLENTWYRSQSNPLYLDDDSPLENQIINKKLRELSQSSAPFSIALNLHSTQSKPNTRAFFFPHFGTMQQGYSERQANLWHNSIRFIRAVSQEYSNEFGDRLIEPTPVEGGSKFASQNFPESWWWANFGDQVMAVTLETTYEHAGFQPGFITPDRLRALGESLMKGVLKYHSLSHGGLIQLLNSEHLSSSEKFVIPSEIDTKN
;
A
#
# COMPACT_ATOMS: atom_id res chain seq x y z
N MET A 1 -46.90 -66.25 21.93
CA MET A 1 -45.72 -67.13 21.84
C MET A 1 -45.46 -67.48 20.37
N ASN A 2 -44.33 -66.98 19.89
CA ASN A 2 -43.59 -67.18 18.64
C ASN A 2 -44.18 -68.05 17.51
N ARG A 3 -44.32 -67.41 16.32
CA ARG A 3 -44.20 -68.06 15.02
C ARG A 3 -42.94 -67.53 14.33
N TYR A 4 -41.99 -68.41 14.06
CA TYR A 4 -40.89 -68.18 13.11
C TYR A 4 -41.15 -69.02 11.86
N ARG A 5 -41.27 -68.37 10.70
CA ARG A 5 -40.94 -68.92 9.38
C ARG A 5 -40.28 -67.80 8.59
N GLY A 6 -39.01 -68.01 8.24
CA GLY A 6 -38.16 -67.03 7.56
C GLY A 6 -38.63 -66.76 6.14
N ALA A 7 -38.64 -65.48 5.78
CA ALA A 7 -38.80 -65.00 4.41
C ALA A 7 -37.48 -64.36 3.96
N LEU A 8 -37.08 -64.68 2.73
CA LEU A 8 -35.97 -64.08 1.99
C LEU A 8 -36.04 -62.55 2.07
N ILE A 9 -34.96 -61.92 2.51
CA ILE A 9 -34.76 -60.48 2.35
C ILE A 9 -33.99 -60.28 1.05
N LEU A 10 -34.68 -59.76 0.03
CA LEU A 10 -34.05 -59.16 -1.14
C LEU A 10 -33.39 -57.85 -0.68
N LEU A 11 -32.05 -57.81 -0.65
CA LEU A 11 -31.30 -56.58 -0.48
C LEU A 11 -31.41 -55.76 -1.78
N PHE A 12 -32.27 -54.74 -1.77
CA PHE A 12 -32.17 -53.63 -2.72
C PHE A 12 -30.93 -52.81 -2.35
N VAL A 13 -29.82 -53.08 -3.03
CA VAL A 13 -28.70 -52.13 -3.11
C VAL A 13 -29.17 -50.99 -3.99
N VAL A 14 -29.69 -49.93 -3.38
CA VAL A 14 -29.79 -48.63 -4.05
C VAL A 14 -28.36 -48.15 -4.23
N ALA A 15 -27.81 -48.37 -5.43
CA ALA A 15 -26.63 -47.67 -5.88
C ALA A 15 -26.99 -46.17 -5.93
N LEU A 16 -26.70 -45.44 -4.86
CA LEU A 16 -26.55 -44.00 -4.92
C LEU A 16 -25.40 -43.75 -5.91
N MET A 17 -25.76 -43.40 -7.13
CA MET A 17 -24.85 -42.73 -8.05
C MET A 17 -24.32 -41.51 -7.33
N ALA A 18 -23.10 -41.62 -6.79
CA ALA A 18 -22.28 -40.47 -6.49
C ALA A 18 -22.05 -39.79 -7.84
N CYS A 19 -22.81 -38.75 -8.13
CA CYS A 19 -22.46 -37.80 -9.17
C CYS A 19 -21.28 -36.98 -8.62
N GLN A 20 -20.09 -37.59 -8.58
CA GLN A 20 -18.84 -36.85 -8.52
C GLN A 20 -18.69 -36.16 -9.86
N LEU A 21 -19.33 -35.00 -10.00
CA LEU A 21 -18.83 -33.99 -10.92
C LEU A 21 -17.58 -33.44 -10.26
N GLU A 22 -16.43 -34.08 -10.50
CA GLU A 22 -15.14 -33.41 -10.36
C GLU A 22 -15.23 -32.17 -11.24
N SER A 23 -15.37 -30.99 -10.62
CA SER A 23 -15.15 -29.76 -11.33
C SER A 23 -13.65 -29.67 -11.59
N ASP A 24 -13.23 -29.58 -12.86
CA ASP A 24 -11.83 -29.27 -13.26
C ASP A 24 -11.35 -27.89 -12.76
N ILE A 25 -12.16 -27.18 -11.97
CA ILE A 25 -11.88 -25.83 -11.51
C ILE A 25 -10.90 -25.87 -10.34
N GLN A 26 -9.81 -25.14 -10.47
CA GLN A 26 -8.76 -25.06 -9.46
C GLN A 26 -8.60 -23.62 -8.97
N LEU A 27 -8.45 -23.47 -7.65
CA LEU A 27 -8.07 -22.23 -6.98
C LEU A 27 -6.58 -22.29 -6.65
N LEU A 28 -5.78 -21.38 -7.20
CA LEU A 28 -4.33 -21.38 -7.10
C LEU A 28 -3.80 -20.07 -6.49
N ALA A 29 -2.80 -20.18 -5.61
CA ALA A 29 -2.02 -19.07 -5.04
C ALA A 29 -0.53 -19.42 -4.92
N ASN A 30 -0.03 -20.29 -5.79
CA ASN A 30 1.39 -20.63 -5.86
C ASN A 30 2.17 -19.62 -6.73
N PHE A 31 1.98 -18.32 -6.45
CA PHE A 31 2.70 -17.22 -7.10
C PHE A 31 2.87 -16.05 -6.12
N PRO A 32 3.88 -15.17 -6.31
CA PRO A 32 4.15 -14.09 -5.37
C PRO A 32 2.94 -13.16 -5.18
N SER A 33 2.76 -12.67 -3.96
CA SER A 33 1.63 -11.80 -3.56
C SER A 33 0.25 -12.47 -3.60
N ALA A 34 0.17 -13.76 -3.93
CA ALA A 34 -1.09 -14.48 -3.92
C ALA A 34 -1.56 -14.75 -2.48
N ASN A 35 -2.88 -14.69 -2.26
CA ASN A 35 -3.49 -15.03 -0.99
C ASN A 35 -4.89 -15.62 -1.22
N LEU A 36 -5.03 -16.91 -0.93
CA LEU A 36 -6.27 -17.70 -1.03
C LEU A 36 -6.99 -17.83 0.32
N GLY A 37 -6.41 -17.36 1.42
CA GLY A 37 -6.86 -17.66 2.77
C GLY A 37 -6.93 -19.18 3.05
N LYS A 38 -7.98 -19.63 3.76
CA LYS A 38 -8.18 -21.06 4.07
C LYS A 38 -8.85 -21.78 2.91
N VAL A 39 -8.15 -22.75 2.32
CA VAL A 39 -8.68 -23.60 1.24
C VAL A 39 -9.27 -24.89 1.82
N SER A 40 -10.52 -25.21 1.47
CA SER A 40 -11.10 -26.55 1.67
C SER A 40 -11.74 -27.03 0.38
N GLN A 41 -11.73 -28.33 0.07
CA GLN A 41 -12.36 -28.86 -1.16
C GLN A 41 -13.87 -28.59 -1.25
N LEU A 42 -14.53 -28.20 -0.15
CA LEU A 42 -15.94 -27.79 -0.10
C LEU A 42 -16.19 -26.40 -0.74
N GLN A 43 -15.16 -25.77 -1.29
CA GLN A 43 -15.21 -24.41 -1.82
C GLN A 43 -15.44 -24.29 -3.32
N VAL A 44 -15.53 -25.40 -4.07
CA VAL A 44 -15.68 -25.37 -5.53
C VAL A 44 -16.87 -26.22 -5.96
N SER A 45 -17.66 -25.70 -6.88
CA SER A 45 -18.79 -26.36 -7.54
C SER A 45 -18.80 -26.08 -9.04
N LYS A 46 -19.73 -26.71 -9.76
CA LYS A 46 -19.91 -26.51 -11.22
C LYS A 46 -20.15 -25.05 -11.64
N ASN A 47 -20.74 -24.25 -10.75
CA ASN A 47 -21.20 -22.88 -11.05
C ASN A 47 -20.61 -21.83 -10.12
N SER A 48 -19.90 -22.23 -9.07
CA SER A 48 -19.35 -21.29 -8.11
C SER A 48 -18.06 -21.79 -7.48
N SER A 49 -17.21 -20.86 -7.05
CA SER A 49 -16.18 -21.11 -6.06
C SER A 49 -16.17 -20.02 -5.01
N GLN A 50 -15.58 -20.32 -3.87
CA GLN A 50 -15.48 -19.38 -2.77
C GLN A 50 -14.18 -19.52 -1.98
N ILE A 51 -13.70 -18.44 -1.38
CA ILE A 51 -12.59 -18.47 -0.42
C ILE A 51 -13.03 -17.88 0.92
N VAL A 52 -12.27 -18.17 1.96
CA VAL A 52 -12.38 -17.50 3.27
C VAL A 52 -11.02 -16.90 3.58
N LEU A 53 -10.93 -15.58 3.68
CA LEU A 53 -9.69 -14.88 4.03
C LEU A 53 -9.16 -15.39 5.37
N ASP A 54 -7.84 -15.45 5.49
CA ASP A 54 -7.15 -15.86 6.72
C ASP A 54 -6.28 -14.72 7.25
N ASN A 55 -5.81 -14.88 8.50
CA ASN A 55 -4.82 -13.98 9.08
C ASN A 55 -3.51 -14.03 8.26
N ASP A 56 -2.76 -12.92 8.27
CA ASP A 56 -1.40 -12.90 7.74
C ASP A 56 -0.60 -14.06 8.36
N ASN A 57 0.15 -14.79 7.52
CA ASN A 57 0.90 -15.99 7.88
C ASN A 57 0.08 -17.14 8.52
N GLY A 58 -1.25 -17.11 8.46
CA GLY A 58 -2.11 -18.08 9.16
C GLY A 58 -1.98 -18.01 10.69
N ASP A 59 -1.55 -16.87 11.23
CA ASP A 59 -1.25 -16.72 12.65
C ASP A 59 -2.54 -16.66 13.48
N ASN A 60 -2.81 -17.73 14.21
CA ASN A 60 -4.01 -17.87 15.02
C ASN A 60 -4.05 -16.92 16.23
N SER A 61 -2.91 -16.37 16.66
CA SER A 61 -2.89 -15.37 17.74
C SER A 61 -3.61 -14.07 17.36
N LEU A 62 -3.70 -13.81 16.05
CA LEU A 62 -4.38 -12.64 15.50
C LEU A 62 -5.92 -12.77 15.47
N TYR A 63 -6.51 -13.96 15.71
CA TYR A 63 -7.97 -14.13 15.66
C TYR A 63 -8.74 -13.29 16.67
N GLN A 64 -8.11 -12.93 17.80
CA GLN A 64 -8.75 -12.11 18.83
C GLN A 64 -8.69 -10.61 18.51
N ILE A 65 -8.06 -10.22 17.40
CA ILE A 65 -7.78 -8.83 17.08
C ILE A 65 -8.17 -8.58 15.61
N PRO A 66 -9.40 -8.12 15.33
CA PRO A 66 -9.69 -7.64 13.99
C PRO A 66 -8.90 -6.37 13.79
N LYS A 67 -8.23 -6.24 12.65
CA LYS A 67 -7.88 -4.89 12.20
C LYS A 67 -8.19 -4.66 10.74
N TRP A 68 -7.60 -5.43 9.82
CA TRP A 68 -7.63 -5.03 8.40
C TRP A 68 -7.45 -6.18 7.39
N ARG A 69 -7.89 -7.42 7.68
CA ARG A 69 -7.75 -8.51 6.69
C ARG A 69 -8.56 -8.21 5.45
N ASN A 70 -7.88 -7.94 4.34
CA ASN A 70 -8.56 -7.54 3.12
C ASN A 70 -7.78 -7.87 1.83
N TRP A 71 -6.50 -8.25 1.88
CA TRP A 71 -5.78 -8.59 0.65
C TRP A 71 -6.14 -9.99 0.16
N TRP A 72 -6.35 -10.09 -1.15
CA TRP A 72 -6.48 -11.35 -1.85
C TRP A 72 -6.09 -11.16 -3.32
N ASN A 73 -5.41 -12.17 -3.85
CA ASN A 73 -4.96 -12.25 -5.22
C ASN A 73 -4.83 -13.74 -5.57
N ILE A 74 -5.62 -14.20 -6.52
CA ILE A 74 -5.81 -15.63 -6.78
C ILE A 74 -5.84 -15.90 -8.27
N LYS A 75 -5.59 -17.16 -8.64
CA LYS A 75 -5.81 -17.65 -10.00
C LYS A 75 -6.87 -18.73 -9.98
N LEU A 76 -7.86 -18.62 -10.85
CA LEU A 76 -8.78 -19.71 -11.17
C LEU A 76 -8.36 -20.33 -12.49
N GLU A 77 -8.36 -21.66 -12.55
CA GLU A 77 -8.20 -22.45 -13.77
C GLU A 77 -9.39 -23.39 -13.97
N GLY A 78 -9.58 -23.91 -15.18
CA GLY A 78 -10.68 -24.82 -15.50
C GLY A 78 -12.07 -24.17 -15.58
N LEU A 79 -12.15 -22.83 -15.66
CA LEU A 79 -13.42 -22.10 -15.68
C LEU A 79 -14.29 -22.45 -16.90
N PRO A 80 -15.63 -22.50 -16.74
CA PRO A 80 -16.53 -22.53 -17.88
C PRO A 80 -16.55 -21.17 -18.59
N ILE A 81 -16.59 -21.19 -19.93
CA ILE A 81 -16.62 -19.97 -20.77
C ILE A 81 -17.98 -19.74 -21.45
N ASP A 82 -18.90 -20.69 -21.29
CA ASP A 82 -20.22 -20.75 -21.93
C ASP A 82 -21.37 -20.38 -20.99
N ARG A 83 -21.06 -20.01 -19.74
CA ARG A 83 -22.04 -19.65 -18.71
C ARG A 83 -21.46 -18.69 -17.68
N LEU A 84 -22.35 -18.04 -16.93
CA LEU A 84 -21.99 -17.30 -15.73
C LEU A 84 -21.33 -18.24 -14.70
N TYR A 85 -20.29 -17.73 -14.06
CA TYR A 85 -19.60 -18.38 -12.96
C TYR A 85 -19.46 -17.40 -11.79
N GLN A 86 -19.74 -17.89 -10.59
CA GLN A 86 -19.75 -17.09 -9.38
C GLN A 86 -18.46 -17.30 -8.59
N PHE A 87 -17.74 -16.24 -8.26
CA PHE A 87 -16.63 -16.28 -7.31
C PHE A 87 -16.98 -15.48 -6.05
N VAL A 88 -16.74 -16.05 -4.87
CA VAL A 88 -17.14 -15.45 -3.60
C VAL A 88 -15.96 -15.35 -2.64
N VAL A 89 -15.61 -14.15 -2.21
CA VAL A 89 -14.63 -13.91 -1.14
C VAL A 89 -15.39 -13.69 0.15
N ASN A 90 -15.10 -14.48 1.17
CA ASN A 90 -15.69 -14.36 2.50
C ASN A 90 -14.62 -13.93 3.52
N ASP A 91 -15.02 -13.14 4.50
CA ASP A 91 -14.25 -12.83 5.70
C ASP A 91 -15.16 -12.94 6.92
N ILE A 92 -14.91 -13.93 7.76
CA ILE A 92 -15.76 -14.27 8.90
C ILE A 92 -15.07 -13.76 10.18
N PHE A 93 -15.76 -12.88 10.92
CA PHE A 93 -15.21 -12.21 12.10
C PHE A 93 -16.25 -12.01 13.21
N ASP A 94 -15.82 -11.88 14.47
CA ASP A 94 -16.71 -11.82 15.63
C ASP A 94 -17.74 -10.67 15.59
N LYS A 95 -17.34 -9.43 15.24
CA LYS A 95 -18.22 -8.25 15.23
C LYS A 95 -17.86 -7.17 14.22
N THR A 96 -16.58 -6.84 14.00
CA THR A 96 -16.19 -5.74 13.10
C THR A 96 -14.83 -5.97 12.46
N ASN A 97 -14.71 -5.86 11.13
CA ASN A 97 -13.44 -5.68 10.44
C ASN A 97 -13.47 -4.36 9.64
N ARG A 98 -12.61 -3.40 10.00
CA ARG A 98 -12.55 -2.07 9.36
C ARG A 98 -12.08 -2.11 7.92
N GLY A 99 -11.39 -3.18 7.51
CA GLY A 99 -11.06 -3.41 6.10
C GLY A 99 -12.29 -3.43 5.18
N TRP A 100 -13.48 -3.74 5.70
CA TRP A 100 -14.71 -3.89 4.92
C TRP A 100 -15.68 -2.71 5.03
N GLU A 101 -15.28 -1.61 5.67
CA GLU A 101 -16.16 -0.44 5.87
C GLU A 101 -16.64 0.17 4.54
N TYR A 102 -15.75 0.20 3.55
CA TYR A 102 -16.02 0.79 2.25
C TYR A 102 -15.98 -0.27 1.15
N ARG A 103 -16.89 -0.13 0.17
CA ARG A 103 -16.92 -0.98 -1.03
C ARG A 103 -15.67 -0.75 -1.87
N TYR A 104 -15.26 -1.78 -2.60
CA TYR A 104 -14.21 -1.69 -3.59
C TYR A 104 -14.55 -2.49 -4.85
N THR A 105 -13.90 -2.18 -5.97
CA THR A 105 -14.12 -2.81 -7.27
C THR A 105 -12.91 -3.67 -7.59
N PRO A 106 -13.00 -5.02 -7.46
CA PRO A 106 -11.90 -5.91 -7.76
C PRO A 106 -11.47 -5.84 -9.24
N LEU A 107 -10.33 -6.47 -9.52
CA LEU A 107 -9.77 -6.55 -10.85
C LEU A 107 -9.66 -8.01 -11.30
N PHE A 108 -9.73 -8.22 -12.61
CA PHE A 108 -9.37 -9.49 -13.24
C PHE A 108 -8.31 -9.30 -14.33
N SER A 109 -7.56 -10.36 -14.60
CA SER A 109 -6.58 -10.41 -15.66
C SER A 109 -6.47 -11.82 -16.24
N TYR A 110 -6.33 -11.94 -17.55
CA TYR A 110 -6.15 -13.25 -18.20
C TYR A 110 -4.67 -13.66 -18.34
N ASP A 111 -3.75 -12.73 -18.15
CA ASP A 111 -2.30 -12.87 -18.36
C ASP A 111 -1.46 -12.43 -17.15
N ASN A 112 -2.10 -12.02 -16.06
CA ASN A 112 -1.49 -11.45 -14.85
C ASN A 112 -0.71 -10.14 -15.09
N LYS A 113 -1.03 -9.42 -16.17
CA LYS A 113 -0.34 -8.17 -16.56
C LYS A 113 -1.35 -7.08 -16.94
N SER A 114 -2.31 -7.45 -17.79
CA SER A 114 -3.37 -6.58 -18.27
C SER A 114 -4.57 -6.73 -17.34
N TRP A 115 -4.77 -5.74 -16.48
CA TRP A 115 -5.81 -5.76 -15.44
C TRP A 115 -7.01 -4.90 -15.84
N HIS A 116 -8.21 -5.44 -15.62
CA HIS A 116 -9.48 -4.80 -15.90
C HIS A 116 -10.35 -4.82 -14.63
N ARG A 117 -11.13 -3.77 -14.39
CA ARG A 117 -12.12 -3.77 -13.32
C ARG A 117 -13.32 -4.61 -13.73
N PHE A 118 -13.95 -5.27 -12.76
CA PHE A 118 -15.30 -5.79 -12.98
C PHE A 118 -16.30 -4.64 -13.08
N GLU A 119 -17.37 -4.88 -13.81
CA GLU A 119 -18.47 -3.95 -13.92
C GLU A 119 -19.30 -3.93 -12.62
N SER A 120 -19.95 -2.79 -12.36
CA SER A 120 -20.67 -2.59 -11.09
C SER A 120 -21.82 -3.56 -10.86
N ASP A 121 -22.41 -4.11 -11.92
CA ASP A 121 -23.48 -5.10 -11.89
C ASP A 121 -22.96 -6.55 -11.73
N GLU A 122 -21.66 -6.79 -11.93
CA GLU A 122 -21.02 -8.07 -11.68
C GLU A 122 -20.70 -8.27 -10.19
N ILE A 123 -20.69 -7.21 -9.38
CA ILE A 123 -20.19 -7.23 -8.00
C ILE A 123 -21.29 -6.97 -6.98
N THR A 124 -21.39 -7.84 -5.97
CA THR A 124 -22.24 -7.62 -4.79
C THR A 124 -21.41 -7.64 -3.51
N HIS A 125 -21.53 -6.58 -2.69
CA HIS A 125 -20.98 -6.53 -1.34
C HIS A 125 -22.09 -6.76 -0.31
N SER A 126 -21.85 -7.63 0.67
CA SER A 126 -22.80 -7.87 1.76
C SER A 126 -22.10 -8.20 3.07
N SER A 127 -22.81 -7.99 4.18
CA SER A 127 -22.39 -8.38 5.53
C SER A 127 -23.55 -9.13 6.19
N VAL A 128 -23.35 -10.40 6.53
CA VAL A 128 -24.41 -11.28 7.04
C VAL A 128 -24.01 -11.88 8.38
N LEU A 129 -24.87 -11.79 9.40
CA LEU A 129 -24.68 -12.49 10.67
C LEU A 129 -24.90 -13.99 10.49
N ASN A 130 -23.92 -14.80 10.89
CA ASN A 130 -24.03 -16.25 10.86
C ASN A 130 -24.67 -16.80 12.16
N ALA A 131 -24.97 -18.11 12.17
CA ALA A 131 -25.61 -18.78 13.30
C ALA A 131 -24.79 -18.77 14.62
N LEU A 132 -23.50 -18.45 14.54
CA LEU A 132 -22.59 -18.33 15.69
C LEU A 132 -22.47 -16.87 16.18
N GLY A 133 -23.24 -15.94 15.61
CA GLY A 133 -23.20 -14.53 15.96
C GLY A 133 -22.01 -13.75 15.37
N MET A 134 -21.25 -14.36 14.46
CA MET A 134 -20.15 -13.72 13.73
C MET A 134 -20.67 -13.05 12.46
N VAL A 135 -20.07 -11.94 12.06
CA VAL A 135 -20.34 -11.27 10.78
C VAL A 135 -19.49 -11.92 9.67
N ASN A 136 -20.14 -12.33 8.59
CA ASN A 136 -19.48 -12.68 7.34
C ASN A 136 -19.55 -11.51 6.37
N HIS A 137 -18.42 -10.86 6.13
CA HIS A 137 -18.26 -9.88 5.05
C HIS A 137 -17.98 -10.61 3.74
N GLN A 138 -18.67 -10.23 2.67
CA GLN A 138 -18.62 -10.94 1.40
C GLN A 138 -18.50 -9.99 0.21
N VAL A 139 -17.58 -10.31 -0.71
CA VAL A 139 -17.64 -9.88 -2.12
C VAL A 139 -18.04 -11.07 -2.97
N LYS A 140 -19.12 -10.93 -3.72
CA LYS A 140 -19.56 -11.89 -4.73
C LYS A 140 -19.38 -11.28 -6.12
N ILE A 141 -18.79 -12.04 -7.02
CA ILE A 141 -18.50 -11.69 -8.42
C ILE A 141 -19.22 -12.68 -9.31
N GLU A 142 -20.06 -12.22 -10.24
CA GLU A 142 -20.76 -13.05 -11.23
C GLU A 142 -20.39 -12.61 -12.64
N ARG A 143 -19.67 -13.47 -13.36
CA ARG A 143 -19.19 -13.16 -14.71
C ARG A 143 -19.19 -14.38 -15.61
N GLN A 144 -19.46 -14.18 -16.89
CA GLN A 144 -19.12 -15.14 -17.94
C GLN A 144 -17.71 -14.82 -18.42
N TYR A 145 -16.77 -15.74 -18.21
CA TYR A 145 -15.36 -15.53 -18.56
C TYR A 145 -15.08 -15.93 -20.01
N ASP A 146 -14.13 -15.23 -20.64
CA ASP A 146 -13.73 -15.47 -22.03
C ASP A 146 -12.66 -16.56 -22.14
N LYS A 147 -12.00 -16.89 -21.02
CA LYS A 147 -10.93 -17.89 -20.96
C LYS A 147 -11.13 -18.81 -19.76
N LYS A 148 -10.58 -20.03 -19.88
CA LYS A 148 -10.61 -21.05 -18.83
C LYS A 148 -9.71 -20.73 -17.63
N GLN A 149 -8.88 -19.70 -17.72
CA GLN A 149 -8.05 -19.23 -16.60
C GLN A 149 -8.25 -17.73 -16.41
N VAL A 150 -8.21 -17.27 -15.16
CA VAL A 150 -8.27 -15.84 -14.82
C VAL A 150 -7.59 -15.60 -13.48
N PHE A 151 -6.85 -14.50 -13.37
CA PHE A 151 -6.37 -13.94 -12.11
C PHE A 151 -7.41 -12.95 -11.60
N ILE A 152 -7.68 -12.97 -10.30
CA ILE A 152 -8.60 -12.02 -9.66
C ILE A 152 -7.92 -11.47 -8.42
N ALA A 153 -7.88 -10.14 -8.30
CA ALA A 153 -7.25 -9.47 -7.18
C ALA A 153 -8.13 -8.33 -6.66
N ARG A 154 -7.97 -8.01 -5.37
CA ARG A 154 -8.64 -6.87 -4.75
C ARG A 154 -8.28 -5.54 -5.42
N PHE A 155 -7.00 -5.34 -5.68
CA PHE A 155 -6.43 -4.14 -6.31
C PHE A 155 -5.20 -4.55 -7.12
N TYR A 156 -4.61 -3.64 -7.90
CA TYR A 156 -3.50 -3.96 -8.81
C TYR A 156 -2.33 -4.59 -8.01
N PRO A 157 -2.00 -5.87 -8.24
CA PRO A 157 -0.87 -6.50 -7.57
C PRO A 157 0.45 -5.86 -7.99
N TYR A 158 1.41 -5.88 -7.08
CA TYR A 158 2.75 -5.36 -7.33
C TYR A 158 3.79 -6.11 -6.49
N THR A 159 4.64 -6.87 -7.16
CA THR A 159 5.65 -7.74 -6.56
C THR A 159 7.05 -7.15 -6.69
N GLN A 160 8.03 -7.75 -6.01
CA GLN A 160 9.44 -7.39 -6.20
C GLN A 160 9.89 -7.60 -7.66
N THR A 161 9.43 -8.68 -8.30
CA THR A 161 9.75 -8.96 -9.70
C THR A 161 9.20 -7.90 -10.64
N ASP A 162 8.02 -7.34 -10.34
CA ASP A 162 7.45 -6.22 -11.11
C ASP A 162 8.34 -4.97 -10.99
N PHE A 163 8.81 -4.66 -9.77
CA PHE A 163 9.78 -3.58 -9.56
C PHE A 163 11.08 -3.79 -10.31
N ASP A 164 11.67 -4.98 -10.21
CA ASP A 164 12.94 -5.29 -10.88
C ASP A 164 12.80 -5.23 -12.40
N HIS A 165 11.64 -5.65 -12.93
CA HIS A 165 11.31 -5.52 -14.34
C HIS A 165 11.19 -4.05 -14.76
N PHE A 166 10.42 -3.25 -14.01
CA PHE A 166 10.29 -1.81 -14.24
C PHE A 166 11.67 -1.11 -14.23
N TYR A 167 12.47 -1.34 -13.19
CA TYR A 167 13.79 -0.72 -13.05
C TYR A 167 14.71 -1.10 -14.22
N THR A 168 14.70 -2.37 -14.63
CA THR A 168 15.46 -2.86 -15.79
C THR A 168 15.04 -2.16 -17.08
N LEU A 169 13.73 -1.96 -17.29
CA LEU A 169 13.22 -1.24 -18.47
C LEU A 169 13.61 0.24 -18.41
N LEU A 170 13.51 0.88 -17.25
CA LEU A 170 13.89 2.28 -17.07
C LEU A 170 15.38 2.50 -17.36
N MET A 171 16.26 1.65 -16.83
CA MET A 171 17.71 1.76 -17.11
C MET A 171 18.06 1.37 -18.55
N LYS A 172 17.25 0.56 -19.22
CA LYS A 172 17.40 0.31 -20.66
C LYS A 172 17.00 1.52 -21.50
N GLU A 173 15.98 2.26 -21.07
CA GLU A 173 15.54 3.51 -21.72
C GLU A 173 16.57 4.63 -21.54
N TYR A 174 17.19 4.72 -20.36
CA TYR A 174 18.20 5.72 -20.01
C TYR A 174 19.55 5.07 -19.59
N PRO A 175 20.27 4.43 -20.52
CA PRO A 175 21.44 3.58 -20.21
C PRO A 175 22.64 4.34 -19.63
N GLU A 176 22.72 5.65 -19.82
CA GLU A 176 23.79 6.49 -19.28
C GLU A 176 23.68 6.71 -17.76
N LEU A 177 22.48 6.60 -17.18
CA LEU A 177 22.24 7.02 -15.80
C LEU A 177 22.99 6.19 -14.76
N GLU A 178 23.08 4.87 -14.94
CA GLU A 178 23.87 4.02 -14.03
C GLU A 178 25.37 4.20 -14.26
N GLY A 179 25.80 4.27 -15.53
CA GLY A 179 27.20 4.40 -15.92
C GLY A 179 27.83 5.73 -15.46
N GLU A 180 27.06 6.81 -15.50
CA GLU A 180 27.45 8.14 -15.00
C GLU A 180 27.27 8.27 -13.49
N GLY A 181 26.56 7.32 -12.85
CA GLY A 181 26.34 7.29 -11.41
C GLY A 181 25.20 8.18 -10.92
N TYR A 182 24.30 8.61 -11.81
CA TYR A 182 23.06 9.29 -11.46
C TYR A 182 22.11 8.37 -10.68
N PHE A 183 22.03 7.10 -11.07
CA PHE A 183 21.25 6.06 -10.40
C PHE A 183 22.19 4.99 -9.83
N LYS A 184 22.04 4.66 -8.54
CA LYS A 184 22.79 3.60 -7.88
C LYS A 184 21.87 2.74 -7.03
N LYS A 185 21.58 1.52 -7.49
CA LYS A 185 20.86 0.50 -6.73
C LYS A 185 21.83 -0.22 -5.77
N GLN A 186 21.47 -0.31 -4.49
CA GLN A 186 22.23 -0.99 -3.46
C GLN A 186 21.30 -1.88 -2.63
N THR A 187 21.65 -3.15 -2.44
CA THR A 187 21.01 -4.01 -1.44
C THR A 187 21.52 -3.65 -0.05
N LEU A 188 20.60 -3.26 0.84
CA LEU A 188 20.92 -2.88 2.23
C LEU A 188 21.04 -4.09 3.15
N GLY A 189 20.29 -5.15 2.84
CA GLY A 189 20.23 -6.40 3.59
C GLY A 189 19.20 -7.34 2.98
N PHE A 190 18.87 -8.40 3.70
CA PHE A 190 17.92 -9.41 3.25
C PHE A 190 16.82 -9.62 4.28
N SER A 191 15.62 -9.90 3.79
CA SER A 191 14.45 -10.18 4.61
C SER A 191 14.61 -11.49 5.41
N PRO A 192 14.00 -11.58 6.60
CA PRO A 192 14.34 -12.61 7.57
C PRO A 192 13.90 -14.03 7.20
N MET A 193 12.87 -14.23 6.38
CA MET A 193 12.35 -15.56 6.05
C MET A 193 12.72 -15.98 4.63
N HIS A 194 12.42 -15.16 3.63
CA HIS A 194 12.63 -15.55 2.23
C HIS A 194 13.98 -15.09 1.67
N HIS A 195 14.80 -14.39 2.46
CA HIS A 195 16.13 -13.90 2.06
C HIS A 195 16.07 -13.06 0.77
N LEU A 196 15.03 -12.26 0.63
CA LEU A 196 14.82 -11.37 -0.50
C LEU A 196 15.53 -10.03 -0.25
N PRO A 197 16.10 -9.39 -1.27
CA PRO A 197 16.87 -8.18 -1.09
C PRO A 197 15.98 -7.00 -0.69
N ILE A 198 16.40 -6.27 0.33
CA ILE A 198 15.84 -4.96 0.69
C ILE A 198 16.73 -3.92 0.03
N ASP A 199 16.26 -3.40 -1.09
CA ASP A 199 17.03 -2.50 -1.95
C ASP A 199 16.76 -1.01 -1.67
N MET A 200 17.77 -0.19 -1.91
CA MET A 200 17.69 1.27 -1.94
C MET A 200 18.28 1.78 -3.25
N ILE A 201 17.63 2.76 -3.86
CA ILE A 201 18.14 3.47 -5.04
C ILE A 201 18.54 4.87 -4.60
N THR A 202 19.80 5.22 -4.85
CA THR A 202 20.29 6.59 -4.71
C THR A 202 20.19 7.29 -6.06
N VAL A 203 19.55 8.46 -6.09
CA VAL A 203 19.41 9.28 -7.30
C VAL A 203 19.90 10.70 -7.06
N THR A 204 20.87 11.18 -7.84
CA THR A 204 21.45 12.53 -7.70
C THR A 204 22.28 12.91 -8.92
N ASN A 205 22.62 14.19 -9.09
CA ASN A 205 23.72 14.57 -9.97
C ASN A 205 25.08 14.31 -9.26
N PRO A 206 25.89 13.33 -9.70
CA PRO A 206 27.13 12.94 -9.05
C PRO A 206 28.27 13.96 -9.24
N TYR A 207 28.11 14.93 -10.15
CA TYR A 207 29.11 15.95 -10.45
C TYR A 207 29.00 17.20 -9.57
N ILE A 208 27.97 17.28 -8.73
CA ILE A 208 27.82 18.36 -7.75
C ILE A 208 28.12 17.81 -6.36
N ASP A 209 28.99 18.51 -5.64
CA ASP A 209 29.38 18.17 -4.28
C ASP A 209 28.14 18.04 -3.37
N ALA A 210 28.07 16.95 -2.62
CA ALA A 210 27.03 16.68 -1.62
C ALA A 210 26.91 17.80 -0.57
N ASN A 211 27.98 18.53 -0.28
CA ASN A 211 27.97 19.71 0.60
C ASN A 211 26.98 20.81 0.12
N ASN A 212 26.67 20.84 -1.18
CA ASN A 212 25.74 21.81 -1.78
C ASN A 212 24.32 21.25 -1.95
N LYS A 213 24.05 20.06 -1.41
CA LYS A 213 22.78 19.35 -1.58
C LYS A 213 22.08 19.11 -0.25
N LYS A 214 20.80 18.77 -0.35
CA LYS A 214 20.00 18.21 0.75
C LYS A 214 19.59 16.79 0.42
N SER A 215 19.31 15.99 1.44
CA SER A 215 18.86 14.62 1.28
C SER A 215 17.34 14.52 1.41
N VAL A 216 16.74 13.67 0.57
CA VAL A 216 15.32 13.31 0.58
C VAL A 216 15.22 11.81 0.76
N TRP A 217 14.61 11.36 1.85
CA TRP A 217 14.31 9.95 2.10
C TRP A 217 12.90 9.62 1.63
N ILE A 218 12.74 8.50 0.93
CA ILE A 218 11.44 7.99 0.49
C ILE A 218 11.41 6.49 0.74
N GLN A 219 10.39 6.00 1.42
CA GLN A 219 10.18 4.57 1.60
C GLN A 219 8.74 4.21 1.27
N ALA A 220 8.53 3.01 0.75
CA ALA A 220 7.20 2.48 0.46
C ALA A 220 7.06 1.05 0.99
N ARG A 221 5.80 0.62 1.12
CA ARG A 221 5.43 -0.78 1.35
C ARG A 221 5.92 -1.32 2.70
N SER A 222 5.79 -0.56 3.78
CA SER A 222 5.86 -1.13 5.15
C SER A 222 4.72 -2.14 5.36
N HIS A 223 3.55 -1.89 4.76
CA HIS A 223 2.46 -2.85 4.66
C HIS A 223 2.43 -3.49 3.26
N ALA A 224 2.31 -4.81 3.24
CA ALA A 224 2.50 -5.62 2.04
C ALA A 224 1.39 -5.51 0.97
N ALA A 225 0.15 -5.15 1.33
CA ALA A 225 -0.95 -5.02 0.36
C ALA A 225 -1.16 -3.61 -0.17
N GLU A 226 -0.44 -2.62 0.35
CA GLU A 226 -0.61 -1.22 -0.03
C GLU A 226 0.18 -0.90 -1.31
N THR A 227 -0.27 -1.46 -2.44
CA THR A 227 0.46 -1.45 -3.72
C THR A 227 0.51 -0.07 -4.36
N GLY A 228 -0.34 0.87 -3.93
CA GLY A 228 -0.35 2.25 -4.42
C GLY A 228 1.01 2.93 -4.27
N GLY A 229 1.69 2.71 -3.13
CA GLY A 229 3.02 3.23 -2.88
C GLY A 229 4.06 2.78 -3.91
N SER A 230 3.96 1.54 -4.44
CA SER A 230 4.89 1.04 -5.46
C SER A 230 4.75 1.76 -6.80
N PHE A 231 3.53 1.99 -7.27
CA PHE A 231 3.29 2.75 -8.50
C PHE A 231 3.69 4.24 -8.35
N VAL A 232 3.50 4.81 -7.16
CA VAL A 232 4.03 6.16 -6.85
C VAL A 232 5.56 6.15 -6.93
N THR A 233 6.24 5.13 -6.41
CA THR A 233 7.69 4.98 -6.52
C THR A 233 8.17 4.86 -7.97
N GLU A 234 7.47 4.10 -8.83
CA GLU A 234 7.79 4.06 -10.26
C GLU A 234 7.69 5.45 -10.91
N GLY A 235 6.65 6.21 -10.58
CA GLY A 235 6.46 7.57 -11.07
C GLY A 235 7.58 8.52 -10.64
N ILE A 236 8.02 8.42 -9.38
CA ILE A 236 9.17 9.17 -8.85
C ILE A 236 10.43 8.85 -9.64
N LEU A 237 10.75 7.56 -9.82
CA LEU A 237 11.96 7.12 -10.51
C LEU A 237 11.94 7.49 -12.00
N SER A 238 10.79 7.34 -12.66
CA SER A 238 10.61 7.72 -14.07
C SER A 238 10.82 9.22 -14.27
N TRP A 239 10.26 10.04 -13.38
CA TRP A 239 10.47 11.49 -13.44
C TRP A 239 11.94 11.87 -13.21
N LEU A 240 12.60 11.26 -12.23
CA LEU A 240 14.01 11.53 -11.93
C LEU A 240 14.97 11.07 -13.04
N ALA A 241 14.55 10.11 -13.88
CA ALA A 241 15.34 9.61 -15.00
C ALA A 241 15.30 10.54 -16.23
N ASP A 242 14.20 11.30 -16.42
CA ASP A 242 14.04 12.20 -17.57
C ASP A 242 14.88 13.49 -17.44
N ARG A 243 16.18 13.35 -17.67
CA ARG A 243 17.15 14.46 -17.69
C ARG A 243 16.96 15.43 -18.85
N GLY A 244 16.01 15.20 -19.77
CA GLY A 244 15.62 16.17 -20.78
C GLY A 244 14.91 17.39 -20.17
N ARG A 245 14.40 17.26 -18.94
CA ARG A 245 13.60 18.30 -18.27
C ARG A 245 14.44 19.18 -17.34
N VAL A 246 14.14 20.48 -17.35
CA VAL A 246 14.87 21.47 -16.54
C VAL A 246 14.57 21.31 -15.04
N ASP A 247 13.32 20.98 -14.68
CA ASP A 247 12.92 20.73 -13.30
C ASP A 247 13.63 19.50 -12.72
N VAL A 248 13.79 18.43 -13.51
CA VAL A 248 14.54 17.22 -13.11
C VAL A 248 16.00 17.53 -12.83
N ASN A 249 16.71 18.18 -13.76
CA ASN A 249 18.11 18.56 -13.53
C ASN A 249 18.26 19.45 -12.28
N LYS A 250 17.34 20.40 -12.08
CA LYS A 250 17.33 21.23 -10.87
C LYS A 250 17.14 20.40 -9.59
N ALA A 251 16.29 19.38 -9.62
CA ALA A 251 16.14 18.46 -8.49
C ALA A 251 17.43 17.68 -8.23
N LEU A 252 18.00 17.06 -9.27
CA LEU A 252 19.24 16.27 -9.15
C LEU A 252 20.43 17.12 -8.71
N ASP A 253 20.46 18.39 -9.06
CA ASP A 253 21.52 19.32 -8.68
C ASP A 253 21.44 19.72 -7.20
N ASN A 254 20.24 19.84 -6.64
CA ASN A 254 20.01 20.32 -5.28
C ASN A 254 19.77 19.21 -4.25
N PHE A 255 19.44 17.98 -4.70
CA PHE A 255 19.05 16.89 -3.82
C PHE A 255 19.78 15.59 -4.08
N ILE A 256 19.91 14.79 -3.02
CA ILE A 256 20.20 13.36 -3.10
C ILE A 256 18.95 12.62 -2.64
N PHE A 257 18.34 11.86 -3.54
CA PHE A 257 17.18 11.03 -3.24
C PHE A 257 17.63 9.64 -2.82
N TYR A 258 17.15 9.17 -1.68
CA TYR A 258 17.34 7.81 -1.19
C TYR A 258 15.97 7.13 -1.12
N ILE A 259 15.76 6.15 -1.99
CA ILE A 259 14.44 5.56 -2.23
C ILE A 259 14.48 4.07 -1.89
N VAL A 260 13.71 3.63 -0.89
CA VAL A 260 13.45 2.22 -0.57
C VAL A 260 12.11 1.82 -1.18
N PRO A 261 12.08 1.12 -2.33
CA PRO A 261 10.85 0.83 -3.06
C PRO A 261 9.94 -0.18 -2.36
N MET A 262 10.54 -1.05 -1.54
CA MET A 262 9.83 -2.14 -0.90
C MET A 262 10.48 -2.47 0.45
N HIS A 263 9.89 -1.96 1.53
CA HIS A 263 10.34 -2.23 2.88
C HIS A 263 9.98 -3.67 3.32
N ASN A 264 8.74 -4.09 3.12
CA ASN A 264 8.22 -5.39 3.52
C ASN A 264 8.24 -6.41 2.37
N VAL A 265 9.42 -6.72 1.83
CA VAL A 265 9.54 -7.64 0.68
C VAL A 265 9.04 -9.06 0.99
N ASP A 266 9.23 -9.53 2.23
CA ASP A 266 8.73 -10.85 2.68
C ASP A 266 7.21 -10.92 2.70
N GLY A 267 6.55 -9.94 3.33
CA GLY A 267 5.08 -9.88 3.35
C GLY A 267 4.49 -9.74 1.94
N VAL A 268 5.16 -9.02 1.05
CA VAL A 268 4.75 -8.93 -0.37
C VAL A 268 4.86 -10.29 -1.05
N TYR A 269 5.95 -11.02 -0.83
CA TYR A 269 6.14 -12.35 -1.38
C TYR A 269 5.05 -13.33 -0.93
N THR A 270 4.72 -13.33 0.36
CA THR A 270 3.70 -14.22 0.95
C THR A 270 2.26 -13.82 0.65
N GLY A 271 2.01 -12.62 0.14
CA GLY A 271 0.66 -12.11 -0.05
C GLY A 271 -0.02 -11.70 1.26
N ASN A 272 0.76 -11.22 2.23
CA ASN A 272 0.21 -10.64 3.45
C ASN A 272 -0.49 -9.30 3.16
N TYR A 273 -1.44 -8.94 4.03
CA TYR A 273 -2.07 -7.63 4.00
C TYR A 273 -1.17 -6.55 4.62
N ARG A 274 -0.69 -6.77 5.86
CA ARG A 274 0.00 -5.75 6.65
C ARG A 274 1.36 -6.19 7.15
N LEU A 275 1.48 -7.43 7.60
CA LEU A 275 2.60 -7.89 8.40
C LEU A 275 3.72 -8.47 7.53
N ASN A 276 4.95 -8.49 8.05
CA ASN A 276 6.02 -9.29 7.47
C ASN A 276 5.73 -10.80 7.67
N SER A 277 6.61 -11.65 7.18
CA SER A 277 6.50 -13.12 7.29
C SER A 277 6.61 -13.66 8.72
N LYS A 278 6.95 -12.82 9.71
CA LYS A 278 6.99 -13.16 11.14
C LYS A 278 5.80 -12.59 11.92
N SER A 279 4.78 -12.11 11.23
CA SER A 279 3.60 -11.47 11.82
C SER A 279 3.92 -10.17 12.57
N GLU A 280 4.96 -9.45 12.15
CA GLU A 280 5.35 -8.16 12.72
C GLU A 280 4.88 -7.01 11.83
N ASN A 281 4.32 -5.96 12.43
CA ASN A 281 3.94 -4.75 11.70
C ASN A 281 5.13 -3.79 11.64
N LEU A 282 5.81 -3.71 10.50
CA LEU A 282 7.00 -2.86 10.33
C LEU A 282 6.75 -1.38 10.63
N GLU A 283 5.51 -0.91 10.45
CA GLU A 283 5.16 0.50 10.56
C GLU A 283 5.11 1.03 11.99
N ASN A 284 4.68 0.22 12.97
CA ASN A 284 4.54 0.68 14.37
C ASN A 284 5.56 0.03 15.33
N THR A 285 6.63 -0.56 14.78
CA THR A 285 7.68 -1.29 15.50
C THR A 285 9.06 -0.65 15.32
N TRP A 286 9.11 0.67 15.12
CA TRP A 286 10.36 1.45 15.18
C TRP A 286 10.70 1.75 16.64
N TYR A 287 10.99 0.70 17.41
CA TYR A 287 11.27 0.81 18.84
C TYR A 287 12.60 1.54 19.06
N ARG A 288 12.52 2.84 19.35
CA ARG A 288 13.69 3.69 19.59
C ARG A 288 14.36 3.33 20.90
N SER A 289 15.69 3.22 20.87
CA SER A 289 16.45 2.98 22.08
C SER A 289 16.34 4.13 23.08
N GLN A 290 16.06 3.78 24.34
CA GLN A 290 15.97 4.77 25.43
C GLN A 290 17.30 5.49 25.67
N SER A 291 18.43 4.81 25.43
CA SER A 291 19.77 5.38 25.63
C SER A 291 20.14 6.38 24.54
N ASN A 292 19.71 6.13 23.30
CA ASN A 292 19.92 7.01 22.17
C ASN A 292 18.84 6.76 21.10
N PRO A 293 17.89 7.69 20.90
CA PRO A 293 16.74 7.50 20.00
C PRO A 293 17.14 7.41 18.51
N LEU A 294 18.41 7.66 18.18
CA LEU A 294 18.93 7.46 16.83
C LEU A 294 18.96 5.96 16.46
N TYR A 295 19.14 5.09 17.46
CA TYR A 295 19.19 3.64 17.31
C TYR A 295 17.80 3.03 17.54
N LEU A 296 17.55 1.90 16.89
CA LEU A 296 16.44 1.02 17.23
C LEU A 296 16.92 -0.08 18.19
N ASP A 297 16.03 -0.53 19.08
CA ASP A 297 16.26 -1.67 19.96
C ASP A 297 16.13 -3.00 19.19
N ASP A 298 16.74 -4.06 19.73
CA ASP A 298 16.81 -5.40 19.12
C ASP A 298 15.42 -6.06 18.93
N ASP A 299 14.41 -5.59 19.67
CA ASP A 299 13.00 -6.01 19.53
C ASP A 299 12.34 -5.44 18.25
N SER A 300 12.99 -4.49 17.56
CA SER A 300 12.50 -4.00 16.26
C SER A 300 12.73 -5.06 15.19
N PRO A 301 11.81 -5.25 14.23
CA PRO A 301 12.01 -6.19 13.13
C PRO A 301 13.33 -5.97 12.38
N LEU A 302 13.92 -7.04 11.86
CA LEU A 302 15.21 -7.00 11.17
C LEU A 302 15.21 -6.01 10.00
N GLU A 303 14.10 -5.94 9.26
CA GLU A 303 13.89 -5.03 8.14
C GLU A 303 14.00 -3.56 8.60
N ASN A 304 13.37 -3.20 9.73
CA ASN A 304 13.48 -1.88 10.33
C ASN A 304 14.93 -1.59 10.77
N GLN A 305 15.63 -2.57 11.36
CA GLN A 305 17.03 -2.41 11.77
C GLN A 305 17.97 -2.19 10.58
N ILE A 306 17.75 -2.87 9.45
CA ILE A 306 18.51 -2.70 8.21
C ILE A 306 18.35 -1.27 7.69
N ILE A 307 17.12 -0.77 7.60
CA ILE A 307 16.85 0.61 7.17
C ILE A 307 17.45 1.62 8.17
N ASN A 308 17.22 1.44 9.48
CA ASN A 308 17.75 2.34 10.49
C ASN A 308 19.28 2.43 10.43
N LYS A 309 19.97 1.29 10.27
CA LYS A 309 21.44 1.28 10.11
C LYS A 309 21.86 2.19 8.94
N LYS A 310 21.20 2.05 7.78
CA LYS A 310 21.51 2.89 6.61
C LYS A 310 21.20 4.36 6.85
N LEU A 311 20.06 4.68 7.47
CA LEU A 311 19.70 6.04 7.84
C LEU A 311 20.74 6.69 8.76
N ARG A 312 21.25 5.94 9.75
CA ARG A 312 22.31 6.41 10.64
C ARG A 312 23.60 6.70 9.89
N GLU A 313 24.04 5.81 9.00
CA GLU A 313 25.20 6.03 8.14
C GLU A 313 25.03 7.30 7.29
N LEU A 314 23.88 7.47 6.64
CA LEU A 314 23.60 8.63 5.79
C LEU A 314 23.45 9.93 6.58
N SER A 315 22.99 9.87 7.83
CA SER A 315 22.84 11.05 8.70
C SER A 315 24.19 11.69 9.08
N GLN A 316 25.29 10.96 8.89
CA GLN A 316 26.66 11.46 9.07
C GLN A 316 27.25 12.08 7.80
N SER A 317 26.53 12.01 6.67
CA SER A 317 26.97 12.63 5.42
C SER A 317 26.83 14.15 5.47
N SER A 318 27.49 14.84 4.54
CA SER A 318 27.45 16.30 4.48
C SER A 318 26.16 16.89 3.89
N ALA A 319 25.33 16.07 3.24
CA ALA A 319 24.03 16.48 2.71
C ALA A 319 22.93 16.21 3.76
N PRO A 320 22.47 17.22 4.54
CA PRO A 320 21.50 17.01 5.60
C PRO A 320 20.16 16.56 5.03
N PHE A 321 19.48 15.64 5.72
CA PHE A 321 18.09 15.30 5.40
C PHE A 321 17.20 16.53 5.58
N SER A 322 16.23 16.67 4.68
CA SER A 322 15.26 17.77 4.71
C SER A 322 13.81 17.29 4.58
N ILE A 323 13.61 16.16 3.91
CA ILE A 323 12.31 15.53 3.70
C ILE A 323 12.45 14.02 3.93
N ALA A 324 11.45 13.44 4.60
CA ALA A 324 11.23 12.00 4.68
C ALA A 324 9.76 11.67 4.32
N LEU A 325 9.56 10.86 3.29
CA LEU A 325 8.24 10.44 2.84
C LEU A 325 8.04 8.96 3.09
N ASN A 326 6.91 8.62 3.71
CA ASN A 326 6.48 7.24 3.95
C ASN A 326 5.22 6.99 3.12
N LEU A 327 5.30 6.10 2.13
CA LEU A 327 4.24 5.88 1.14
C LEU A 327 3.38 4.68 1.54
N HIS A 328 2.12 4.96 1.85
CA HIS A 328 1.09 4.02 2.29
C HIS A 328 -0.17 4.08 1.41
N SER A 329 -1.11 3.19 1.67
CA SER A 329 -2.43 3.19 1.03
C SER A 329 -3.51 2.78 2.02
N THR A 330 -4.63 3.51 2.03
CA THR A 330 -5.70 3.28 3.00
C THR A 330 -7.02 2.93 2.34
N GLN A 331 -7.80 2.06 2.98
CA GLN A 331 -9.18 1.83 2.59
C GLN A 331 -10.02 3.01 3.09
N SER A 332 -10.58 3.76 2.15
CA SER A 332 -11.34 4.98 2.41
C SER A 332 -12.65 4.98 1.63
N LYS A 333 -13.49 5.98 1.89
CA LYS A 333 -14.69 6.22 1.09
C LYS A 333 -14.30 6.31 -0.40
N PRO A 334 -15.12 5.81 -1.34
CA PRO A 334 -14.72 5.69 -2.74
C PRO A 334 -14.18 6.96 -3.43
N ASN A 335 -14.56 8.14 -2.94
CA ASN A 335 -14.14 9.44 -3.49
C ASN A 335 -13.08 10.17 -2.66
N THR A 336 -12.60 9.60 -1.55
CA THR A 336 -11.48 10.17 -0.79
C THR A 336 -10.25 10.16 -1.69
N ARG A 337 -9.70 11.34 -1.97
CA ARG A 337 -8.47 11.52 -2.75
C ARG A 337 -7.26 11.10 -1.93
N ALA A 338 -6.10 11.04 -2.57
CA ALA A 338 -4.84 10.87 -1.83
C ALA A 338 -4.65 12.00 -0.82
N PHE A 339 -4.06 11.69 0.33
CA PHE A 339 -3.93 12.68 1.40
C PHE A 339 -2.69 12.42 2.24
N PHE A 340 -2.29 13.43 3.00
CA PHE A 340 -1.16 13.34 3.91
C PHE A 340 -1.65 13.34 5.35
N PHE A 341 -0.84 12.77 6.24
CA PHE A 341 -1.06 12.83 7.68
C PHE A 341 -0.11 13.86 8.32
N PRO A 342 -0.44 15.17 8.30
CA PRO A 342 0.30 16.13 9.10
C PRO A 342 0.00 15.87 10.58
N HIS A 343 1.05 15.56 11.32
CA HIS A 343 0.99 15.44 12.76
C HIS A 343 1.21 16.81 13.39
N PHE A 344 0.77 16.98 14.64
CA PHE A 344 0.82 18.23 15.41
C PHE A 344 -0.26 19.27 15.03
N GLY A 345 -0.08 20.50 15.49
CA GLY A 345 -0.99 21.60 15.26
C GLY A 345 -0.30 22.91 15.63
N THR A 346 -1.06 24.00 15.65
CA THR A 346 -0.51 25.33 15.92
C THR A 346 -0.26 25.56 17.41
N MET A 347 0.51 26.60 17.74
CA MET A 347 0.67 27.03 19.13
C MET A 347 -0.67 27.45 19.77
N GLN A 348 -1.61 28.01 18.99
CA GLN A 348 -2.95 28.33 19.53
C GLN A 348 -3.74 27.08 19.94
N GLN A 349 -3.41 25.93 19.36
CA GLN A 349 -3.98 24.62 19.71
C GLN A 349 -3.25 23.95 20.89
N GLY A 350 -2.26 24.61 21.51
CA GLY A 350 -1.56 24.11 22.69
C GLY A 350 -0.27 23.31 22.41
N TYR A 351 0.20 23.29 21.17
CA TYR A 351 1.47 22.63 20.80
C TYR A 351 2.69 23.52 21.11
N SER A 352 3.84 22.88 21.37
CA SER A 352 5.11 23.60 21.51
C SER A 352 5.54 24.25 20.18
N GLU A 353 6.44 25.23 20.23
CA GLU A 353 6.98 25.90 19.04
C GLU A 353 7.56 24.91 18.02
N ARG A 354 8.36 23.94 18.48
CA ARG A 354 8.94 22.89 17.62
C ARG A 354 7.86 22.04 16.93
N GLN A 355 6.79 21.70 17.64
CA GLN A 355 5.66 20.95 17.08
C GLN A 355 4.85 21.79 16.08
N ALA A 356 4.67 23.09 16.35
CA ALA A 356 4.04 24.01 15.42
C ALA A 356 4.88 24.20 14.15
N ASN A 357 6.22 24.21 14.24
CA ASN A 357 7.10 24.25 13.07
C ASN A 357 6.99 22.97 12.23
N LEU A 358 6.94 21.80 12.86
CA LEU A 358 6.67 20.53 12.17
C LEU A 358 5.33 20.57 11.42
N TRP A 359 4.27 21.03 12.08
CA TRP A 359 2.97 21.26 11.45
C TRP A 359 3.08 22.17 10.23
N HIS A 360 3.65 23.35 10.38
CA HIS A 360 3.80 24.32 9.27
C HIS A 360 4.63 23.77 8.11
N ASN A 361 5.68 23.00 8.39
CA ASN A 361 6.48 22.34 7.37
C ASN A 361 5.64 21.32 6.58
N SER A 362 4.87 20.47 7.26
CA SER A 362 3.97 19.51 6.61
C SER A 362 2.90 20.22 5.78
N ILE A 363 2.23 21.24 6.32
CA ILE A 363 1.22 22.02 5.59
C ILE A 363 1.80 22.68 4.34
N ARG A 364 3.01 23.26 4.43
CA ARG A 364 3.70 23.86 3.27
C ARG A 364 3.97 22.81 2.19
N PHE A 365 4.43 21.63 2.57
CA PHE A 365 4.70 20.54 1.63
C PHE A 365 3.41 20.02 0.97
N ILE A 366 2.37 19.77 1.76
CA ILE A 366 1.07 19.30 1.25
C ILE A 366 0.50 20.30 0.22
N ARG A 367 0.56 21.59 0.52
CA ARG A 367 0.13 22.65 -0.42
C ARG A 367 0.97 22.65 -1.70
N ALA A 368 2.28 22.42 -1.61
CA ALA A 368 3.16 22.34 -2.76
C ALA A 368 2.78 21.18 -3.68
N VAL A 369 2.53 19.98 -3.13
CA VAL A 369 2.10 18.79 -3.90
C VAL A 369 0.69 18.96 -4.47
N SER A 370 -0.23 19.52 -3.69
CA SER A 370 -1.64 19.76 -4.08
C SER A 370 -1.76 20.68 -5.31
N GLN A 371 -0.78 21.55 -5.55
CA GLN A 371 -0.74 22.39 -6.75
C GLN A 371 -0.24 21.66 -8.01
N GLU A 372 0.36 20.48 -7.86
CA GLU A 372 0.97 19.71 -8.96
C GLU A 372 0.12 18.51 -9.39
N TYR A 373 -0.79 18.06 -8.52
CA TYR A 373 -1.62 16.89 -8.78
C TYR A 373 -3.09 17.28 -8.95
N SER A 374 -3.55 17.25 -10.21
CA SER A 374 -4.92 17.60 -10.59
C SER A 374 -5.46 16.67 -11.67
N ASN A 375 -6.79 16.57 -11.76
CA ASN A 375 -7.46 15.81 -12.82
C ASN A 375 -7.48 16.60 -14.13
N GLU A 376 -8.01 15.99 -15.19
CA GLU A 376 -8.19 16.61 -16.51
C GLU A 376 -9.06 17.89 -16.51
N PHE A 377 -9.83 18.13 -15.44
CA PHE A 377 -10.67 19.32 -15.26
C PHE A 377 -9.98 20.41 -14.41
N GLY A 378 -8.78 20.15 -13.89
CA GLY A 378 -8.03 21.07 -13.04
C GLY A 378 -8.39 21.00 -11.55
N ASP A 379 -9.24 20.05 -11.13
CA ASP A 379 -9.52 19.85 -9.71
C ASP A 379 -8.33 19.22 -9.01
N ARG A 380 -8.01 19.73 -7.82
CA ARG A 380 -6.90 19.21 -7.01
C ARG A 380 -7.24 17.83 -6.46
N LEU A 381 -6.30 16.91 -6.60
CA LEU A 381 -6.44 15.49 -6.25
C LEU A 381 -5.69 15.11 -4.98
N ILE A 382 -5.35 16.11 -4.16
CA ILE A 382 -4.89 15.93 -2.79
C ILE A 382 -5.98 16.48 -1.88
N GLU A 383 -6.38 15.73 -0.85
CA GLU A 383 -7.35 16.23 0.12
C GLU A 383 -6.85 17.51 0.80
N PRO A 384 -7.77 18.44 1.16
CA PRO A 384 -7.43 19.63 1.91
C PRO A 384 -6.71 19.28 3.21
N THR A 385 -5.81 20.16 3.61
CA THR A 385 -5.12 20.04 4.90
C THR A 385 -6.14 20.07 6.04
N PRO A 386 -6.03 19.16 7.03
CA PRO A 386 -6.96 19.12 8.16
C PRO A 386 -6.81 20.36 9.07
N VAL A 387 -7.85 20.63 9.86
CA VAL A 387 -7.88 21.79 10.79
C VAL A 387 -6.96 21.56 12.01
N GLU A 388 -6.79 20.30 12.40
CA GLU A 388 -5.87 19.86 13.46
C GLU A 388 -5.19 18.56 13.02
N GLY A 389 -3.92 18.38 13.37
CA GLY A 389 -3.24 17.11 13.20
C GLY A 389 -3.45 16.21 14.41
N GLY A 390 -3.45 14.90 14.17
CA GLY A 390 -3.59 13.91 15.24
C GLY A 390 -2.34 13.88 16.14
N SER A 391 -2.46 14.36 17.38
CA SER A 391 -1.37 14.38 18.38
C SER A 391 -0.88 13.00 18.83
N LYS A 392 -1.70 11.96 18.66
CA LYS A 392 -1.47 10.63 19.24
C LYS A 392 -0.28 9.87 18.66
N PHE A 393 0.19 10.22 17.47
CA PHE A 393 1.19 9.45 16.72
C PHE A 393 2.63 9.83 17.07
N ALA A 394 2.89 11.08 17.47
CA ALA A 394 4.23 11.58 17.72
C ALA A 394 4.99 10.84 18.83
N SER A 395 4.26 10.29 19.80
CA SER A 395 4.84 9.49 20.89
C SER A 395 4.95 7.99 20.57
N GLN A 396 4.45 7.54 19.42
CA GLN A 396 4.43 6.13 19.03
C GLN A 396 5.69 5.77 18.23
N ASN A 397 5.86 4.47 17.95
CA ASN A 397 7.03 3.89 17.31
C ASN A 397 6.87 3.79 15.79
N PHE A 398 6.61 4.94 15.15
CA PHE A 398 6.55 5.09 13.69
C PHE A 398 7.86 5.60 13.09
N PRO A 399 8.13 5.37 11.79
CA PRO A 399 9.26 5.96 11.08
C PRO A 399 9.31 7.49 11.21
N GLU A 400 8.18 8.19 11.06
CA GLU A 400 8.11 9.65 11.15
C GLU A 400 8.43 10.13 12.57
N SER A 401 7.95 9.40 13.59
CA SER A 401 8.29 9.66 14.98
C SER A 401 9.79 9.53 15.25
N TRP A 402 10.47 8.59 14.58
CA TRP A 402 11.94 8.50 14.62
C TRP A 402 12.59 9.76 14.02
N TRP A 403 12.10 10.26 12.89
CA TRP A 403 12.61 11.51 12.30
C TRP A 403 12.41 12.72 13.22
N TRP A 404 11.22 12.92 13.78
CA TRP A 404 10.95 14.07 14.64
C TRP A 404 11.75 14.03 15.94
N ALA A 405 11.93 12.85 16.54
CA ALA A 405 12.73 12.69 17.75
C ALA A 405 14.19 13.08 17.53
N ASN A 406 14.78 12.67 16.40
CA ASN A 406 16.20 12.83 16.14
C ASN A 406 16.57 14.15 15.45
N PHE A 407 15.68 14.68 14.60
CA PHE A 407 15.97 15.86 13.76
C PHE A 407 15.00 17.01 13.98
N GLY A 408 13.88 16.79 14.68
CA GLY A 408 12.90 17.84 14.90
C GLY A 408 12.32 18.40 13.61
N ASP A 409 12.14 19.71 13.58
CA ASP A 409 11.65 20.48 12.45
C ASP A 409 12.68 20.71 11.34
N GLN A 410 13.91 20.19 11.48
CA GLN A 410 14.91 20.20 10.40
C GLN A 410 14.55 19.23 9.26
N VAL A 411 13.83 18.15 9.59
CA VAL A 411 13.33 17.17 8.61
C VAL A 411 11.81 17.20 8.61
N MET A 412 11.22 17.53 7.48
CA MET A 412 9.78 17.33 7.27
C MET A 412 9.53 15.85 6.99
N ALA A 413 8.99 15.13 7.98
CA ALA A 413 8.60 13.74 7.85
C ALA A 413 7.07 13.60 7.85
N VAL A 414 6.52 12.94 6.83
CA VAL A 414 5.06 12.80 6.65
C VAL A 414 4.70 11.52 5.89
N THR A 415 3.58 10.92 6.26
CA THR A 415 2.95 9.82 5.52
C THR A 415 2.10 10.36 4.38
N LEU A 416 2.28 9.80 3.18
CA LEU A 416 1.32 9.91 2.07
C LEU A 416 0.46 8.65 2.04
N GLU A 417 -0.85 8.85 1.94
CA GLU A 417 -1.84 7.79 1.88
C GLU A 417 -2.57 7.90 0.55
N THR A 418 -2.27 6.94 -0.32
CA THR A 418 -3.07 6.75 -1.55
C THR A 418 -4.37 6.04 -1.21
N THR A 419 -5.35 6.14 -2.09
CA THR A 419 -6.67 5.55 -1.88
C THR A 419 -7.06 4.66 -3.05
N TYR A 420 -8.09 3.85 -2.83
CA TYR A 420 -8.65 2.94 -3.83
C TYR A 420 -9.88 3.57 -4.52
N GLU A 421 -10.53 2.82 -5.40
CA GLU A 421 -11.73 3.25 -6.14
C GLU A 421 -11.55 4.49 -7.03
N HIS A 422 -12.35 5.52 -6.83
CA HIS A 422 -12.43 6.67 -7.73
C HIS A 422 -11.48 7.78 -7.34
N ALA A 423 -11.19 7.96 -6.05
CA ALA A 423 -10.17 8.88 -5.54
C ALA A 423 -10.23 10.31 -6.15
N GLY A 424 -11.44 10.84 -6.37
CA GLY A 424 -11.66 12.16 -6.96
C GLY A 424 -11.65 12.21 -8.51
N PHE A 425 -11.52 11.08 -9.19
CA PHE A 425 -11.49 10.99 -10.65
C PHE A 425 -12.83 10.60 -11.31
N GLN A 426 -13.96 10.84 -10.63
CA GLN A 426 -15.28 10.46 -11.15
C GLN A 426 -15.52 11.01 -12.57
N PRO A 427 -16.08 10.21 -13.51
CA PRO A 427 -16.59 8.84 -13.33
C PRO A 427 -15.52 7.74 -13.35
N GLY A 428 -14.27 8.07 -13.65
CA GLY A 428 -13.16 7.12 -13.74
C GLY A 428 -12.60 6.66 -12.39
N PHE A 429 -11.65 5.74 -12.45
CA PHE A 429 -11.04 5.10 -11.28
C PHE A 429 -9.56 5.47 -11.10
N ILE A 430 -9.01 5.33 -9.91
CA ILE A 430 -7.56 5.28 -9.75
C ILE A 430 -6.98 4.15 -10.62
N THR A 431 -5.86 4.44 -11.28
CA THR A 431 -5.11 3.51 -12.15
C THR A 431 -3.62 3.56 -11.79
N PRO A 432 -2.81 2.56 -12.17
CA PRO A 432 -1.36 2.62 -12.06
C PRO A 432 -0.75 3.92 -12.60
N ASP A 433 -1.21 4.39 -13.76
CA ASP A 433 -0.68 5.62 -14.37
C ASP A 433 -1.02 6.88 -13.56
N ARG A 434 -2.23 6.94 -12.98
CA ARG A 434 -2.60 8.05 -12.08
C ARG A 434 -1.74 8.06 -10.81
N LEU A 435 -1.39 6.88 -10.28
CA LEU A 435 -0.47 6.76 -9.14
C LEU A 435 0.98 7.15 -9.53
N ARG A 436 1.45 6.80 -10.73
CA ARG A 436 2.75 7.27 -11.25
C ARG A 436 2.77 8.80 -11.41
N ALA A 437 1.67 9.38 -11.91
CA ALA A 437 1.54 10.83 -12.02
C ALA A 437 1.58 11.54 -10.65
N LEU A 438 1.02 10.91 -9.60
CA LEU A 438 1.20 11.37 -8.22
C LEU A 438 2.68 11.35 -7.80
N GLY A 439 3.43 10.31 -8.17
CA GLY A 439 4.88 10.23 -7.97
C GLY A 439 5.66 11.40 -8.57
N GLU A 440 5.40 11.75 -9.83
CA GLU A 440 5.96 12.96 -10.45
C GLU A 440 5.56 14.23 -9.68
N SER A 441 4.29 14.33 -9.30
CA SER A 441 3.76 15.49 -8.58
C SER A 441 4.42 15.68 -7.21
N LEU A 442 4.80 14.59 -6.53
CA LEU A 442 5.57 14.67 -5.28
C LEU A 442 6.92 15.32 -5.52
N MET A 443 7.63 14.97 -6.59
CA MET A 443 8.96 15.53 -6.88
C MET A 443 8.90 17.02 -7.25
N LYS A 444 7.89 17.42 -8.02
CA LYS A 444 7.60 18.85 -8.25
C LYS A 444 7.24 19.57 -6.94
N GLY A 445 6.50 18.89 -6.06
CA GLY A 445 6.20 19.35 -4.70
C GLY A 445 7.45 19.56 -3.85
N VAL A 446 8.46 18.67 -3.93
CA VAL A 446 9.77 18.82 -3.27
C VAL A 446 10.46 20.11 -3.74
N LEU A 447 10.50 20.35 -5.06
CA LEU A 447 11.07 21.59 -5.61
C LEU A 447 10.33 22.81 -5.08
N LYS A 448 8.99 22.84 -5.15
CA LYS A 448 8.17 23.96 -4.67
C LYS A 448 8.32 24.21 -3.18
N TYR A 449 8.36 23.16 -2.36
CA TYR A 449 8.57 23.27 -0.92
C TYR A 449 9.89 23.96 -0.56
N HIS A 450 10.92 23.74 -1.38
CA HIS A 450 12.23 24.40 -1.26
C HIS A 450 12.36 25.70 -2.08
N SER A 451 11.27 26.22 -2.65
CA SER A 451 11.26 27.43 -3.50
C SER A 451 12.16 27.33 -4.75
N LEU A 452 12.22 26.12 -5.32
CA LEU A 452 13.03 25.78 -6.48
C LEU A 452 12.21 25.56 -7.77
N SER A 453 10.90 25.83 -7.82
CA SER A 453 10.14 25.79 -9.08
C SER A 453 10.50 26.96 -10.02
N HIS A 454 10.28 26.81 -11.33
CA HIS A 454 10.38 27.93 -12.26
C HIS A 454 9.17 28.86 -12.09
N GLY A 455 9.42 30.17 -11.94
CA GLY A 455 8.38 31.19 -11.81
C GLY A 455 7.93 31.46 -10.37
N GLY A 456 8.54 32.49 -9.76
CA GLY A 456 7.92 33.28 -8.69
C GLY A 456 8.14 32.79 -7.26
N LEU A 457 8.63 33.70 -6.43
CA LEU A 457 8.26 33.81 -5.02
C LEU A 457 6.73 33.84 -4.92
N ILE A 458 6.07 32.69 -4.91
CA ILE A 458 4.68 32.61 -4.46
C ILE A 458 4.76 32.52 -2.94
N GLN A 459 4.28 33.57 -2.26
CA GLN A 459 4.02 33.57 -0.83
C GLN A 459 3.21 32.33 -0.46
N LEU A 460 3.88 31.26 -0.02
CA LEU A 460 3.26 30.03 0.50
C LEU A 460 2.60 30.26 1.88
N LEU A 461 2.61 31.49 2.40
CA LEU A 461 2.26 31.82 3.77
C LEU A 461 0.91 32.57 3.97
N ASN A 462 0.21 33.03 2.93
CA ASN A 462 -0.98 33.89 3.12
C ASN A 462 -2.23 33.43 2.36
N SER A 463 -2.76 32.25 2.67
CA SER A 463 -4.15 31.93 2.33
C SER A 463 -4.83 31.14 3.46
N GLU A 464 -5.19 31.83 4.54
CA GLU A 464 -6.11 31.33 5.58
C GLU A 464 -7.59 31.37 5.15
N HIS A 465 -7.90 31.70 3.90
CA HIS A 465 -9.27 31.73 3.39
C HIS A 465 -9.48 30.71 2.28
N LEU A 466 -9.71 29.45 2.69
CA LEU A 466 -10.56 28.54 1.94
C LEU A 466 -11.91 28.48 2.66
N SER A 467 -13.00 28.71 1.90
CA SER A 467 -14.37 28.75 2.40
C SER A 467 -14.74 27.46 3.13
N SER A 468 -15.39 27.63 4.27
CA SER A 468 -15.71 26.62 5.28
C SER A 468 -16.82 25.63 4.89
N SER A 469 -16.87 25.11 3.66
CA SER A 469 -17.97 24.19 3.28
C SER A 469 -17.65 22.70 3.39
N GLU A 470 -16.38 22.27 3.50
CA GLU A 470 -16.06 20.87 3.83
C GLU A 470 -14.78 20.81 4.67
N LYS A 471 -14.90 20.53 5.98
CA LYS A 471 -13.73 20.22 6.81
C LYS A 471 -13.28 18.82 6.46
N PHE A 472 -12.09 18.68 5.86
CA PHE A 472 -11.45 17.37 5.78
C PHE A 472 -11.12 16.93 7.21
N VAL A 473 -11.86 15.93 7.69
CA VAL A 473 -11.55 15.22 8.92
C VAL A 473 -10.68 14.05 8.49
N ILE A 474 -9.45 14.01 8.97
CA ILE A 474 -8.58 12.84 8.82
C ILE A 474 -9.42 11.62 9.22
N PRO A 475 -9.59 10.60 8.35
CA PRO A 475 -10.32 9.40 8.73
C PRO A 475 -9.84 8.92 10.09
N SER A 476 -10.76 8.73 11.04
CA SER A 476 -10.45 8.49 12.46
C SER A 476 -9.70 7.17 12.74
N GLU A 477 -9.29 6.45 11.70
CA GLU A 477 -9.05 5.02 11.75
C GLU A 477 -7.77 4.57 11.04
N ILE A 478 -6.65 5.27 11.26
CA ILE A 478 -5.38 4.54 11.42
C ILE A 478 -5.23 4.24 12.92
N ASP A 479 -6.13 3.43 13.45
CA ASP A 479 -6.08 3.02 14.86
C ASP A 479 -5.08 1.86 14.98
N THR A 480 -3.84 2.21 15.29
CA THR A 480 -2.74 1.28 15.57
C THR A 480 -2.76 0.77 17.01
N LYS A 481 -3.91 0.76 17.70
CA LYS A 481 -3.99 0.26 19.08
C LYS A 481 -3.82 -1.25 19.15
N ASN A 482 -2.57 -1.67 19.39
CA ASN A 482 -2.03 -3.02 19.65
C ASN A 482 -2.01 -3.96 18.46
#